data_AF-L9UZ57-F1
#
_entry.id   AF-L9UZ57-F1
#
_cell.length_a   1.000
_cell.length_b   1.000
_cell.length_c   1.000
_cell.angle_alpha   90.00
_cell.angle_beta   90.00
_cell.angle_gamma   90.00
#
_symmetry.space_group_name_H-M   'P 1'
#
loop_
_entity.id
_entity.type
_entity.pdbx_description
1 polymer ?
#
loop_
_entity_poly.entity_id
_entity_poly.type
_entity_poly.pdbx_seq_one_letter_code
_entity_poly.pdbx_strand_id
1 'polypeptide(L)'
;MGTIAGCTDDTPEDEEEPDTADSPDSDSASADQESDGNDGADDESDSADETNDEADTETHTLELLAEEKIDHNHACLHAEFDEREPLEAGESPDTSPTEDETHVIWEVTYEGDAGYVAFDADEHEYDGPFVFYTAEGSALATTGTEVDRDTVGDDDCADLDEYVQVEPDDGQIVLELTSSS
;
A
#
# COMPACT_ATOMS: atom_id res chain seq x y z
N MET A 1 20.08 -18.02 50.95
CA MET A 1 20.89 -19.20 50.55
C MET A 1 20.20 -19.84 49.37
N GLY A 2 20.82 -19.80 48.19
CA GLY A 2 20.25 -20.29 46.94
C GLY A 2 20.77 -19.50 45.75
N THR A 3 22.08 -19.63 45.49
CA THR A 3 22.74 -19.15 44.28
C THR A 3 22.65 -20.26 43.24
N ILE A 4 22.17 -19.99 42.03
CA ILE A 4 22.59 -20.73 40.83
C ILE A 4 22.86 -19.71 39.72
N ALA A 5 24.15 -19.54 39.46
CA ALA A 5 24.68 -18.99 38.23
C ALA A 5 24.66 -20.10 37.16
N GLY A 6 24.26 -19.74 35.94
CA GLY A 6 24.37 -20.60 34.76
C GLY A 6 24.78 -19.74 33.58
N CYS A 7 26.10 -19.58 33.42
CA CYS A 7 26.73 -19.08 32.21
C CYS A 7 26.99 -20.25 31.26
N THR A 8 26.68 -20.08 29.98
CA THR A 8 27.26 -20.68 28.75
C THR A 8 26.26 -20.33 27.64
N ASP A 9 26.60 -19.95 26.42
CA ASP A 9 27.82 -20.18 25.68
C ASP A 9 27.89 -19.15 24.54
N ASP A 10 29.11 -18.87 24.14
CA ASP A 10 29.58 -17.96 23.11
C ASP A 10 29.83 -18.80 21.84
N THR A 11 29.24 -18.46 20.70
CA THR A 11 29.75 -18.87 19.38
C THR A 11 29.34 -17.83 18.33
N PRO A 12 30.26 -16.97 17.89
CA PRO A 12 30.11 -16.21 16.65
C PRO A 12 30.50 -17.08 15.44
N GLU A 13 30.33 -16.49 14.25
CA GLU A 13 30.84 -16.91 12.93
C GLU A 13 29.93 -17.87 12.15
N ASP A 14 29.28 -17.36 11.10
CA ASP A 14 29.85 -17.52 9.74
C ASP A 14 29.12 -16.58 8.76
N GLU A 15 29.89 -15.68 8.17
CA GLU A 15 29.49 -14.79 7.08
C GLU A 15 29.63 -15.57 5.77
N GLU A 16 28.51 -16.04 5.20
CA GLU A 16 28.49 -16.50 3.80
C GLU A 16 27.67 -15.51 2.97
N GLU A 17 28.37 -14.57 2.35
CA GLU A 17 27.81 -13.70 1.31
C GLU A 17 27.65 -14.51 0.01
N PRO A 18 26.43 -14.72 -0.52
CA PRO A 18 26.28 -15.34 -1.82
C PRO A 18 26.63 -14.36 -2.95
N ASP A 19 27.40 -14.90 -3.89
CA ASP A 19 28.02 -14.27 -5.04
C ASP A 19 27.10 -13.37 -5.87
N THR A 20 27.66 -12.22 -6.26
CA THR A 20 27.19 -11.28 -7.27
C THR A 20 26.81 -11.99 -8.57
N ALA A 21 25.52 -12.04 -8.89
CA ALA A 21 25.04 -12.47 -10.20
C ALA A 21 25.29 -11.37 -11.25
N ASP A 22 26.01 -11.76 -12.28
CA ASP A 22 26.30 -11.04 -13.52
C ASP A 22 24.98 -10.79 -14.29
N SER A 23 24.51 -9.53 -14.31
CA SER A 23 23.36 -9.12 -15.13
C SER A 23 23.80 -8.84 -16.56
N PRO A 24 23.23 -9.51 -17.58
CA PRO A 24 23.58 -9.26 -18.98
C PRO A 24 22.97 -7.95 -19.50
N ASP A 25 23.85 -7.13 -20.09
CA ASP A 25 23.55 -6.00 -20.97
C ASP A 25 22.56 -6.44 -22.08
N SER A 26 21.40 -5.80 -22.15
CA SER A 26 20.44 -5.96 -23.24
C SER A 26 20.09 -4.60 -23.83
N ASP A 27 20.88 -4.24 -24.84
CA ASP A 27 20.56 -3.24 -25.86
C ASP A 27 19.24 -3.55 -26.61
N SER A 28 18.64 -2.50 -27.20
CA SER A 28 17.67 -2.47 -28.32
C SER A 28 16.22 -2.16 -27.91
N ALA A 29 15.48 -1.27 -28.57
CA ALA A 29 15.76 -0.39 -29.69
C ALA A 29 14.66 0.69 -29.76
N SER A 30 15.04 1.85 -30.29
CA SER A 30 14.15 2.95 -30.68
C SER A 30 13.12 2.52 -31.72
N ALA A 31 11.88 2.98 -31.56
CA ALA A 31 10.89 3.02 -32.63
C ALA A 31 10.16 4.37 -32.62
N ASP A 32 10.60 5.25 -33.49
CA ASP A 32 9.83 6.34 -34.08
C ASP A 32 8.49 5.81 -34.63
N GLN A 33 7.38 6.42 -34.21
CA GLN A 33 6.16 6.44 -35.02
C GLN A 33 5.59 7.86 -35.07
N GLU A 34 5.89 8.51 -36.19
CA GLU A 34 5.15 9.66 -36.70
C GLU A 34 3.82 9.17 -37.27
N SER A 35 2.72 9.87 -37.01
CA SER A 35 1.63 9.96 -37.99
C SER A 35 0.76 11.19 -37.75
N ASP A 36 0.78 12.01 -38.79
CA ASP A 36 0.00 13.21 -39.07
C ASP A 36 -1.52 13.03 -38.94
N GLY A 37 -2.15 14.08 -38.41
CA GLY A 37 -3.18 14.81 -39.15
C GLY A 37 -4.62 14.31 -39.06
N ASN A 38 -5.49 15.14 -38.47
CA ASN A 38 -6.81 15.38 -39.05
C ASN A 38 -7.42 16.73 -38.58
N ASP A 39 -7.31 17.75 -39.44
CA ASP A 39 -8.18 18.94 -39.46
C ASP A 39 -9.65 18.54 -39.67
N GLY A 40 -10.59 19.09 -38.90
CA GLY A 40 -12.00 18.82 -39.17
C GLY A 40 -13.03 19.44 -38.24
N ALA A 41 -13.37 20.69 -38.56
CA ALA A 41 -14.70 21.31 -38.49
C ALA A 41 -15.20 21.91 -37.16
N ASP A 42 -15.32 23.23 -37.21
CA ASP A 42 -16.23 24.09 -36.46
C ASP A 42 -17.68 23.57 -36.49
N ASP A 43 -18.26 23.34 -35.32
CA ASP A 43 -19.71 23.26 -35.12
C ASP A 43 -20.08 24.10 -33.89
N GLU A 44 -20.61 25.28 -34.15
CA GLU A 44 -21.15 26.20 -33.15
C GLU A 44 -22.62 25.82 -32.91
N SER A 45 -22.96 25.34 -31.71
CA SER A 45 -24.35 25.18 -31.31
C SER A 45 -24.56 25.38 -29.81
N ASP A 46 -25.17 26.53 -29.53
CA ASP A 46 -26.08 26.92 -28.45
C ASP A 46 -25.89 26.34 -27.03
N SER A 47 -25.50 27.28 -26.17
CA SER A 47 -25.50 27.25 -24.72
C SER A 47 -26.88 26.89 -24.13
N ALA A 48 -27.02 25.64 -23.69
CA ALA A 48 -27.89 25.31 -22.58
C ALA A 48 -27.07 25.46 -21.30
N ASP A 49 -27.30 26.56 -20.59
CA ASP A 49 -26.87 26.86 -19.23
C ASP A 49 -27.56 25.88 -18.27
N GLU A 50 -27.06 24.64 -18.24
CA GLU A 50 -27.37 23.70 -17.17
C GLU A 50 -26.34 23.99 -16.08
N THR A 51 -26.80 24.59 -14.99
CA THR A 51 -26.03 24.67 -13.75
C THR A 51 -25.80 23.25 -13.27
N ASN A 52 -24.72 22.64 -13.77
CA ASN A 52 -24.14 21.44 -13.22
C ASN A 52 -23.62 21.89 -11.84
N ASP A 53 -24.44 21.69 -10.81
CA ASP A 53 -23.97 21.60 -9.44
C ASP A 53 -23.04 20.37 -9.42
N GLU A 54 -21.82 20.57 -9.92
CA GLU A 54 -20.68 19.70 -9.65
C GLU A 54 -20.55 19.76 -8.15
N ALA A 55 -21.07 18.73 -7.48
CA ALA A 55 -20.74 18.49 -6.10
C ALA A 55 -19.22 18.40 -6.09
N ASP A 56 -18.55 19.41 -5.53
CA ASP A 56 -17.15 19.36 -5.16
C ASP A 56 -16.99 18.11 -4.28
N THR A 57 -16.60 17.00 -4.90
CA THR A 57 -16.21 15.79 -4.20
C THR A 57 -14.82 16.07 -3.67
N GLU A 58 -14.72 16.17 -2.34
CA GLU A 58 -13.43 16.35 -1.70
C GLU A 58 -12.56 15.11 -2.01
N THR A 59 -11.37 15.36 -2.54
CA THR A 59 -10.36 14.32 -2.76
C THR A 59 -9.55 14.16 -1.49
N HIS A 60 -9.36 12.91 -1.08
CA HIS A 60 -8.61 12.52 0.10
C HIS A 60 -7.35 11.75 -0.30
N THR A 61 -6.33 11.81 0.55
CA THR A 61 -5.05 11.11 0.37
C THR A 61 -4.60 10.54 1.70
N LEU A 62 -4.03 9.34 1.69
CA LEU A 62 -3.36 8.70 2.82
C LEU A 62 -2.29 7.71 2.31
N GLU A 63 -1.39 7.29 3.18
CA GLU A 63 -0.39 6.26 2.85
C GLU A 63 -0.83 4.89 3.37
N LEU A 64 -0.58 3.84 2.59
CA LEU A 64 -0.87 2.45 2.94
C LEU A 64 0.36 1.58 2.65
N LEU A 65 0.69 0.66 3.56
CA LEU A 65 1.77 -0.32 3.37
C LEU A 65 1.31 -1.70 3.87
N ALA A 66 1.47 -2.72 3.04
CA ALA A 66 1.21 -4.12 3.41
C ALA A 66 2.50 -4.86 3.77
N GLU A 67 2.49 -5.57 4.89
CA GLU A 67 3.59 -6.37 5.42
C GLU A 67 3.10 -7.77 5.83
N GLU A 68 3.97 -8.77 5.84
CA GLU A 68 3.61 -10.10 6.31
C GLU A 68 3.50 -10.20 7.84
N LYS A 69 4.17 -9.30 8.57
CA LYS A 69 4.32 -9.37 10.04
C LYS A 69 4.41 -7.97 10.64
N ILE A 70 4.09 -7.88 11.93
CA ILE A 70 4.23 -6.63 12.68
C ILE A 70 5.73 -6.38 12.93
N ASP A 71 6.30 -5.40 12.23
CA ASP A 71 7.66 -4.90 12.43
C ASP A 71 7.70 -3.39 12.16
N HIS A 72 7.49 -2.60 13.22
CA HIS A 72 7.44 -1.14 13.11
C HIS A 72 8.73 -0.53 12.57
N ASN A 73 9.88 -1.11 12.91
CA ASN A 73 11.17 -0.58 12.45
C ASN A 73 11.36 -0.85 10.96
N HIS A 74 10.96 -2.03 10.48
CA HIS A 74 10.99 -2.33 9.05
C HIS A 74 10.03 -1.45 8.25
N ALA A 75 8.77 -1.39 8.68
CA ALA A 75 7.75 -0.54 8.07
C ALA A 75 8.17 0.94 8.05
N CYS A 76 8.86 1.41 9.08
CA CYS A 76 9.37 2.78 9.13
C CYS A 76 10.44 3.07 8.06
N LEU A 77 11.27 2.08 7.69
CA LEU A 77 12.24 2.27 6.62
C LEU A 77 11.53 2.48 5.27
N HIS A 78 10.45 1.75 5.01
CA HIS A 78 9.62 1.98 3.84
C HIS A 78 8.98 3.38 3.89
N ALA A 79 8.40 3.76 5.03
CA ALA A 79 7.82 5.10 5.22
C ALA A 79 8.85 6.24 5.04
N GLU A 80 10.09 6.12 5.52
CA GLU A 80 11.07 7.21 5.41
C GLU A 80 11.73 7.29 4.02
N PHE A 81 11.98 6.14 3.37
CA PHE A 81 12.90 6.07 2.24
C PHE A 81 12.28 5.69 0.89
N ASP A 82 11.14 5.01 0.88
CA ASP A 82 10.57 4.51 -0.36
C ASP A 82 9.73 5.57 -1.08
N GLU A 83 9.74 5.50 -2.42
CA GLU A 83 8.87 6.32 -3.25
C GLU A 83 7.44 5.79 -3.15
N ARG A 84 6.46 6.70 -3.06
CA ARG A 84 5.05 6.32 -2.97
C ARG A 84 4.53 5.95 -4.35
N GLU A 85 3.95 4.76 -4.46
CA GLU A 85 3.26 4.33 -5.66
C GLU A 85 1.81 4.86 -5.66
N PRO A 86 1.37 5.58 -6.70
CA PRO A 86 0.01 6.10 -6.72
C PRO A 86 -1.00 4.96 -6.85
N LEU A 87 -2.01 4.94 -5.96
CA LEU A 87 -3.12 4.00 -5.98
C LEU A 87 -4.46 4.75 -5.89
N GLU A 88 -5.36 4.53 -6.85
CA GLU A 88 -6.71 5.10 -6.82
C GLU A 88 -7.67 4.08 -6.20
N ALA A 89 -8.21 4.36 -5.02
CA ALA A 89 -9.10 3.44 -4.33
C ALA A 89 -10.51 3.45 -4.96
N GLY A 90 -11.21 2.31 -4.87
CA GLY A 90 -12.58 2.22 -5.34
C GLY A 90 -13.56 2.92 -4.39
N GLU A 91 -14.72 3.32 -4.91
CA GLU A 91 -15.82 3.92 -4.13
C GLU A 91 -16.58 2.88 -3.27
N SER A 92 -16.32 1.59 -3.49
CA SER A 92 -16.98 0.46 -2.83
C SER A 92 -16.11 -0.79 -2.87
N PRO A 93 -16.38 -1.81 -2.03
CA PRO A 93 -15.66 -3.08 -2.07
C PRO A 93 -15.65 -3.75 -3.45
N ASP A 94 -16.78 -3.72 -4.17
CA ASP A 94 -16.93 -4.35 -5.49
C ASP A 94 -16.15 -3.64 -6.61
N THR A 95 -15.72 -2.40 -6.36
CA THR A 95 -14.97 -1.56 -7.33
C THR A 95 -13.55 -1.28 -6.86
N SER A 96 -13.11 -1.90 -5.76
CA SER A 96 -11.76 -1.72 -5.24
C SER A 96 -10.71 -2.29 -6.21
N PRO A 97 -9.57 -1.59 -6.43
CA PRO A 97 -8.40 -2.21 -7.06
C PRO A 97 -7.90 -3.34 -6.17
N THR A 98 -7.27 -4.35 -6.78
CA THR A 98 -6.70 -5.49 -6.06
C THR A 98 -5.19 -5.43 -6.20
N GLU A 99 -4.50 -5.32 -5.06
CA GLU A 99 -3.04 -5.32 -4.96
C GLU A 99 -2.55 -6.63 -4.34
N ASP A 100 -1.36 -7.09 -4.73
CA ASP A 100 -0.73 -8.31 -4.23
C ASP A 100 0.73 -8.09 -3.78
N GLU A 101 1.22 -6.85 -3.82
CA GLU A 101 2.59 -6.55 -3.43
C GLU A 101 2.67 -6.27 -1.93
N THR A 102 3.69 -6.80 -1.26
CA THR A 102 4.07 -6.37 0.10
C THR A 102 5.30 -5.48 0.01
N HIS A 103 5.58 -4.70 1.04
CA HIS A 103 6.75 -3.81 1.10
C HIS A 103 6.72 -2.66 0.07
N VAL A 104 5.55 -2.36 -0.49
CA VAL A 104 5.28 -1.19 -1.33
C VAL A 104 4.43 -0.22 -0.51
N ILE A 105 4.86 1.05 -0.48
CA ILE A 105 4.06 2.11 0.11
C ILE A 105 3.24 2.81 -0.96
N TRP A 106 1.92 2.76 -0.83
CA TRP A 106 1.01 3.41 -1.76
C TRP A 106 0.56 4.78 -1.23
N GLU A 107 0.58 5.79 -2.11
CA GLU A 107 -0.19 7.02 -1.92
C GLU A 107 -1.61 6.75 -2.42
N VAL A 108 -2.51 6.45 -1.50
CA VAL A 108 -3.88 6.10 -1.82
C VAL A 108 -4.73 7.35 -1.93
N THR A 109 -5.39 7.53 -3.08
CA THR A 109 -6.30 8.64 -3.36
C THR A 109 -7.73 8.14 -3.56
N TYR A 110 -8.72 8.91 -3.10
CA TYR A 110 -10.13 8.60 -3.30
C TYR A 110 -11.02 9.84 -3.15
N GLU A 111 -12.25 9.74 -3.65
CA GLU A 111 -13.26 10.79 -3.53
C GLU A 111 -14.36 10.38 -2.54
N GLY A 112 -14.90 11.36 -1.80
CA GLY A 112 -15.98 11.11 -0.84
C GLY A 112 -15.49 10.67 0.54
N ASP A 113 -16.36 10.04 1.33
CA ASP A 113 -16.08 9.80 2.76
C ASP A 113 -15.05 8.68 3.02
N ALA A 114 -14.90 7.71 2.10
CA ALA A 114 -14.01 6.56 2.25
C ALA A 114 -13.60 5.96 0.89
N GLY A 115 -12.41 5.38 0.83
CA GLY A 115 -11.91 4.59 -0.31
C GLY A 115 -11.78 3.11 0.05
N TYR A 116 -11.77 2.23 -0.96
CA TYR A 116 -11.65 0.79 -0.77
C TYR A 116 -10.53 0.19 -1.60
N VAL A 117 -9.69 -0.64 -0.98
CA VAL A 117 -8.60 -1.38 -1.63
C VAL A 117 -8.72 -2.86 -1.25
N ALA A 118 -8.63 -3.75 -2.22
CA ALA A 118 -8.53 -5.19 -2.01
C ALA A 118 -7.06 -5.61 -2.04
N PHE A 119 -6.75 -6.64 -1.26
CA PHE A 119 -5.45 -7.28 -1.19
C PHE A 119 -5.61 -8.78 -1.48
N ASP A 120 -4.88 -9.30 -2.47
CA ASP A 120 -4.87 -10.71 -2.85
C ASP A 120 -3.79 -11.46 -2.07
N ALA A 121 -4.20 -12.20 -1.05
CA ALA A 121 -3.30 -12.98 -0.22
C ALA A 121 -2.87 -14.29 -0.90
N ASP A 122 -3.62 -14.80 -1.89
CA ASP A 122 -3.33 -16.09 -2.54
C ASP A 122 -2.11 -16.02 -3.48
N GLU A 123 -1.70 -14.82 -3.90
CA GLU A 123 -0.49 -14.61 -4.71
C GLU A 123 0.81 -14.73 -3.87
N HIS A 124 0.71 -14.80 -2.54
CA HIS A 124 1.84 -15.02 -1.64
C HIS A 124 2.00 -16.50 -1.24
N GLU A 125 3.26 -16.91 -0.98
CA GLU A 125 3.52 -18.22 -0.34
C GLU A 125 3.12 -18.24 1.15
N TYR A 126 2.90 -17.07 1.75
CA TYR A 126 2.49 -16.89 3.14
C TYR A 126 0.97 -16.70 3.21
N ASP A 127 0.26 -17.63 3.86
CA ASP A 127 -1.20 -17.64 3.96
C ASP A 127 -1.80 -16.56 4.92
N GLY A 128 -0.97 -15.65 5.45
CA GLY A 128 -1.39 -14.63 6.43
C GLY A 128 -1.26 -15.06 7.91
N PRO A 129 -1.69 -14.19 8.85
CA PRO A 129 -2.30 -12.88 8.64
C PRO A 129 -1.32 -11.82 8.11
N PHE A 130 -1.84 -10.84 7.37
CA PHE A 130 -1.10 -9.68 6.85
C PHE A 130 -1.32 -8.46 7.72
N VAL A 131 -0.38 -7.52 7.66
CA VAL A 131 -0.40 -6.28 8.45
C VAL A 131 -0.46 -5.10 7.49
N PHE A 132 -1.36 -4.16 7.76
CA PHE A 132 -1.54 -2.95 6.97
C PHE A 132 -1.25 -1.75 7.85
N TYR A 133 -0.18 -1.02 7.53
CA TYR A 133 0.20 0.22 8.16
C TYR A 133 -0.41 1.40 7.41
N THR A 134 -0.84 2.44 8.14
CA THR A 134 -1.35 3.68 7.54
C THR A 134 -0.66 4.91 8.08
N ALA A 135 -0.60 5.96 7.25
CA ALA A 135 -0.25 7.32 7.64
C ALA A 135 -1.26 8.31 7.05
N GLU A 136 -1.54 9.38 7.78
CA GLU A 136 -2.54 10.41 7.46
C GLU A 136 -3.97 9.83 7.33
N GLY A 137 -4.23 8.67 7.93
CA GLY A 137 -5.50 7.96 7.83
C GLY A 137 -5.56 6.67 8.63
N SER A 138 -6.65 5.93 8.45
CA SER A 138 -6.92 4.65 9.12
C SER A 138 -7.48 3.63 8.13
N ALA A 139 -7.27 2.35 8.45
CA ALA A 139 -7.78 1.21 7.67
C ALA A 139 -8.66 0.28 8.53
N LEU A 140 -9.81 -0.10 7.98
CA LEU A 140 -10.74 -1.06 8.56
C LEU A 140 -10.94 -2.24 7.62
N ALA A 141 -10.78 -3.47 8.13
CA ALA A 141 -11.07 -4.67 7.35
C ALA A 141 -12.58 -4.86 7.18
N THR A 142 -13.04 -4.85 5.92
CA THR A 142 -14.43 -5.15 5.54
C THR A 142 -14.63 -6.62 5.17
N THR A 143 -13.57 -7.29 4.70
CA THR A 143 -13.45 -8.75 4.59
C THR A 143 -12.20 -9.23 5.33
N GLY A 144 -12.09 -10.54 5.56
CA GLY A 144 -11.10 -11.09 6.47
C GLY A 144 -11.50 -10.96 7.95
N THR A 145 -10.63 -11.45 8.82
CA THR A 145 -10.80 -11.35 10.28
C THR A 145 -9.68 -10.50 10.86
N GLU A 146 -10.03 -9.33 11.42
CA GLU A 146 -9.08 -8.53 12.20
C GLU A 146 -8.58 -9.33 13.41
N VAL A 147 -7.26 -9.50 13.48
CA VAL A 147 -6.55 -10.25 14.54
C VAL A 147 -5.99 -9.30 15.59
N ASP A 148 -5.44 -8.17 15.15
CA ASP A 148 -4.85 -7.15 16.02
C ASP A 148 -4.96 -5.75 15.39
N ARG A 149 -4.97 -4.71 16.22
CA ARG A 149 -4.89 -3.30 15.81
C ARG A 149 -4.28 -2.51 16.95
N ASP A 150 -3.30 -1.66 16.64
CA ASP A 150 -2.77 -0.69 17.60
C ASP A 150 -2.21 0.55 16.87
N THR A 151 -1.94 1.61 17.63
CA THR A 151 -1.23 2.80 17.13
C THR A 151 0.27 2.53 17.06
N VAL A 152 0.96 3.10 16.07
CA VAL A 152 2.42 3.13 16.03
C VAL A 152 2.90 4.33 16.85
N GLY A 153 3.77 4.10 17.84
CA GLY A 153 4.26 5.19 18.68
C GLY A 153 5.31 6.03 17.97
N ASP A 154 5.38 7.33 18.27
CA ASP A 154 6.40 8.24 17.72
C ASP A 154 7.85 7.78 18.00
N ASP A 155 8.06 7.04 19.10
CA ASP A 155 9.36 6.46 19.45
C ASP A 155 9.75 5.27 18.55
N ASP A 156 8.76 4.62 17.91
CA ASP A 156 8.92 3.49 17.01
C ASP A 156 8.97 3.95 15.54
N CYS A 157 8.04 4.82 15.13
CA CYS A 157 8.06 5.50 13.84
C CYS A 157 7.16 6.73 13.88
N ALA A 158 7.68 7.91 13.52
CA ALA A 158 6.90 9.14 13.50
C ALA A 158 6.07 9.33 12.20
N ASP A 159 6.40 8.57 11.16
CA ASP A 159 5.76 8.66 9.84
C ASP A 159 4.58 7.68 9.68
N LEU A 160 4.29 6.85 10.68
CA LEU A 160 3.17 5.89 10.67
C LEU A 160 2.23 6.18 11.86
N ASP A 161 0.92 6.08 11.62
CA ASP A 161 -0.09 6.37 12.64
C ASP A 161 -0.61 5.10 13.35
N GLU A 162 -1.03 4.10 12.57
CA GLU A 162 -1.60 2.86 13.08
C GLU A 162 -1.29 1.66 12.19
N TYR A 163 -1.63 0.47 12.70
CA TYR A 163 -1.66 -0.74 11.90
C TYR A 163 -2.89 -1.60 12.23
N VAL A 164 -3.33 -2.38 11.24
CA VAL A 164 -4.31 -3.44 11.41
C VAL A 164 -3.75 -4.75 10.87
N GLN A 165 -3.81 -5.82 11.67
CA GLN A 165 -3.46 -7.17 11.25
C GLN A 165 -4.73 -7.95 10.92
N VAL A 166 -4.80 -8.55 9.72
CA VAL A 166 -5.99 -9.21 9.20
C VAL A 166 -5.64 -10.61 8.67
N GLU A 167 -6.39 -11.61 9.11
CA GLU A 167 -6.39 -12.95 8.52
C GLU A 167 -7.31 -12.95 7.28
N PRO A 168 -6.81 -13.34 6.08
CA PRO A 168 -7.60 -13.31 4.86
C PRO A 168 -8.80 -14.28 4.90
N ASP A 169 -9.90 -13.91 4.26
CA ASP A 169 -11.07 -14.78 4.06
C ASP A 169 -11.16 -15.15 2.58
N ASP A 170 -11.13 -16.46 2.28
CA ASP A 170 -11.07 -16.97 0.91
C ASP A 170 -9.95 -16.31 0.05
N GLY A 171 -8.77 -16.10 0.66
CA GLY A 171 -7.59 -15.55 -0.01
C GLY A 171 -7.61 -14.04 -0.23
N GLN A 172 -8.63 -13.33 0.26
CA GLN A 172 -8.78 -11.88 0.02
C GLN A 172 -9.01 -11.08 1.31
N ILE A 173 -8.50 -9.85 1.31
CA ILE A 173 -8.78 -8.83 2.33
C ILE A 173 -9.24 -7.58 1.60
N VAL A 174 -10.29 -6.91 2.08
CA VAL A 174 -10.74 -5.62 1.54
C VAL A 174 -10.76 -4.62 2.67
N LEU A 175 -10.03 -3.53 2.50
CA LEU A 175 -9.90 -2.45 3.45
C LEU A 175 -10.81 -1.29 3.05
N GLU A 176 -11.54 -0.74 4.02
CA GLU A 176 -12.11 0.60 3.96
C GLU A 176 -11.09 1.57 4.56
N LEU A 177 -10.79 2.64 3.82
CA LEU A 177 -9.75 3.61 4.15
C LEU A 177 -10.37 4.98 4.39
N THR A 178 -9.92 5.66 5.45
CA THR A 178 -10.40 7.00 5.79
C THR A 178 -9.24 7.92 6.21
N SER A 179 -9.13 9.10 5.59
CA SER A 179 -8.11 10.10 5.89
C SER A 179 -8.39 10.80 7.21
N SER A 180 -7.34 11.12 7.95
CA SER A 180 -7.41 11.92 9.17
C SER A 180 -7.50 13.41 8.80
N SER A 181 -8.66 14.03 9.04
CA SER A 181 -8.90 15.47 8.75
C SER A 181 -8.20 16.44 9.71
#